data_AF-A0A7S2UJG6-F1
#
_entry.id   AF-A0A7S2UJG6-F1
#
_cell.length_a   1.000
_cell.length_b   1.000
_cell.length_c   1.000
_cell.angle_alpha   90.00
_cell.angle_beta   90.00
_cell.angle_gamma   90.00
#
_symmetry.space_group_name_H-M   'P 1'
#
loop_
_entity.id
_entity.type
_entity.pdbx_description
1 polymer ?
#
loop_
_entity_poly.entity_id
_entity_poly.type
_entity_poly.pdbx_seq_one_letter_code
_entity_poly.pdbx_strand_id
1 'polypeptide(L)'
;MVKAAADRVNCVVDRHVLNENTYPDFSNIGLAVFAPLCGKNRGAFVTNPPDGHTYGCVSFPESFGEKVGVSSDVIVDSNSIQKKYDDGNITASDAVELVDLFVQSVYFSSPLVEEDYMACAVGGIAKLDCPKQSLSEVDTIRAVTLAGVFVPATWATSGSILTSEQSESFYSQSDFEDMKALGLNTVHIPISAKMFEKDSSKELDLLEDLLGFATDAGLLAIIDIQGENQHHEHHAIEKAAKYAGNAKNVIALSLPAHSFVESARQGAKHLPLMIPTTGPKLSSLVDTVSHLKDDPNIFVALDWEQTSTVADVASSTILDDRLKMFYHESIACDGRSPIEYASCYQGMSAFVSKGFDLSIDNCLHKEEPGFFDFGQCGRLNETAGSDWWQRHRQSLLARQMASFETGLGWTYPSWKLYNPEATDVDMSVLDTPAKLRSLKHVAAAGLFPSLGDNKATLSACLNPPVADFVLGDDTMSPTPGPPPACDGGWWDPDLGKCAYWIPPPPTAAPTPCMSFVEKECEPCDDTPVPCPTISSSDDGDRDLVMNSHSPMQAAFGGSVATMIIGAVIFKFVYRHNKGHGYTQVPDIIV
;
A
#
# COMPACT_ATOMS: atom_id res chain seq x y z
N MET A 1 30.98 -9.71 7.65
CA MET A 1 31.01 -9.47 6.18
C MET A 1 29.82 -8.64 5.69
N VAL A 2 28.62 -8.73 6.29
CA VAL A 2 27.43 -7.92 5.91
C VAL A 2 27.66 -6.39 5.98
N LYS A 3 28.39 -5.89 6.98
CA LYS A 3 28.67 -4.44 7.09
C LYS A 3 29.51 -3.89 5.93
N ALA A 4 30.35 -4.71 5.31
CA ALA A 4 31.16 -4.31 4.14
C ALA A 4 30.41 -4.45 2.80
N ALA A 5 29.27 -5.16 2.78
CA ALA A 5 28.38 -5.24 1.61
C ALA A 5 27.34 -4.10 1.62
N ALA A 6 26.89 -3.67 2.81
CA ALA A 6 26.05 -2.48 2.98
C ALA A 6 26.75 -1.19 2.48
N ASP A 7 28.08 -1.12 2.57
CA ASP A 7 28.90 -0.01 2.02
C ASP A 7 28.85 0.10 0.46
N ARG A 8 28.06 -0.74 -0.23
CA ARG A 8 27.93 -0.75 -1.70
C ARG A 8 26.50 -0.57 -2.22
N VAL A 9 25.49 -0.45 -1.37
CA VAL A 9 24.10 -0.26 -1.83
C VAL A 9 23.89 1.22 -2.14
N ASN A 10 23.58 1.52 -3.39
CA ASN A 10 23.31 2.89 -3.85
C ASN A 10 21.89 2.98 -4.39
N CYS A 11 21.22 4.10 -4.16
CA CYS A 11 20.01 4.46 -4.87
C CYS A 11 20.38 5.27 -6.11
N VAL A 12 20.09 4.74 -7.29
CA VAL A 12 20.46 5.32 -8.59
C VAL A 12 19.24 5.43 -9.49
N VAL A 13 19.29 6.28 -10.52
CA VAL A 13 18.27 6.29 -11.57
C VAL A 13 18.25 4.95 -12.30
N ASP A 14 17.05 4.36 -12.45
CA ASP A 14 16.88 3.21 -13.30
C ASP A 14 16.91 3.63 -14.77
N ARG A 15 18.06 3.40 -15.42
CA ARG A 15 18.27 3.71 -16.83
C ARG A 15 17.36 2.92 -17.79
N HIS A 16 16.65 1.89 -17.31
CA HIS A 16 15.58 1.25 -18.10
C HIS A 16 14.31 2.09 -18.18
N VAL A 17 14.05 2.95 -17.19
CA VAL A 17 12.89 3.85 -17.13
C VAL A 17 13.28 5.24 -17.62
N LEU A 18 14.31 5.84 -17.04
CA LEU A 18 14.77 7.19 -17.36
C LEU A 18 16.18 7.16 -17.96
N ASN A 19 16.28 7.41 -19.26
CA ASN A 19 17.52 7.52 -20.03
C ASN A 19 17.42 8.63 -21.08
N GLU A 20 18.47 8.85 -21.85
CA GLU A 20 18.54 9.92 -22.86
C GLU A 20 17.44 9.84 -23.95
N ASN A 21 16.87 8.64 -24.19
CA ASN A 21 15.81 8.42 -25.16
C ASN A 21 14.41 8.60 -24.55
N THR A 22 14.24 8.40 -23.25
CA THR A 22 12.95 8.56 -22.55
C THR A 22 12.81 9.91 -21.87
N TYR A 23 13.92 10.62 -21.60
CA TYR A 23 13.91 11.96 -21.03
C TYR A 23 13.06 12.98 -21.84
N PRO A 24 13.03 12.97 -23.19
CA PRO A 24 12.15 13.87 -23.94
C PRO A 24 10.65 13.67 -23.65
N ASP A 25 10.25 12.46 -23.24
CA ASP A 25 8.87 12.11 -22.87
C ASP A 25 8.59 12.34 -21.38
N PHE A 26 9.59 12.79 -20.62
CA PHE A 26 9.49 13.06 -19.19
C PHE A 26 8.90 14.45 -18.96
N SER A 27 7.62 14.48 -18.62
CA SER A 27 6.81 15.71 -18.63
C SER A 27 6.93 16.54 -17.36
N ASN A 28 7.33 15.94 -16.24
CA ASN A 28 7.36 16.65 -14.95
C ASN A 28 8.36 16.07 -13.94
N ILE A 29 9.63 16.46 -14.09
CA ILE A 29 10.70 16.17 -13.12
C ILE A 29 10.38 16.67 -11.69
N GLY A 30 9.67 17.79 -11.60
CA GLY A 30 9.13 18.39 -10.37
C GLY A 30 8.39 17.39 -9.51
N LEU A 31 7.32 16.86 -10.07
CA LEU A 31 6.42 15.94 -9.37
C LEU A 31 6.98 14.53 -9.26
N ALA A 32 7.69 14.05 -10.29
CA ALA A 32 8.13 12.66 -10.35
C ALA A 32 9.39 12.37 -9.51
N VAL A 33 10.29 13.34 -9.38
CA VAL A 33 11.58 13.16 -8.70
C VAL A 33 11.71 14.09 -7.50
N PHE A 34 11.47 15.39 -7.69
CA PHE A 34 11.78 16.36 -6.64
C PHE A 34 10.80 16.29 -5.46
N ALA A 35 9.50 16.26 -5.72
CA ALA A 35 8.50 16.13 -4.66
C ALA A 35 8.73 14.92 -3.72
N PRO A 36 8.91 13.68 -4.21
CA PRO A 36 9.15 12.54 -3.34
C PRO A 36 10.48 12.62 -2.58
N LEU A 37 11.58 12.99 -3.24
CA LEU A 37 12.89 13.11 -2.60
C LEU A 37 12.91 14.18 -1.50
N CYS A 38 12.26 15.32 -1.75
CA CYS A 38 12.21 16.42 -0.80
C CYS A 38 11.25 16.16 0.35
N GLY A 39 10.17 15.42 0.12
CA GLY A 39 9.29 14.96 1.20
C GLY A 39 10.05 14.15 2.26
N LYS A 40 10.91 13.22 1.80
CA LYS A 40 11.65 12.30 2.68
C LYS A 40 12.61 12.99 3.63
N ASN A 41 13.45 13.89 3.13
CA ASN A 41 14.44 14.57 3.95
C ASN A 41 14.01 15.96 4.42
N ARG A 42 12.69 16.20 4.50
CA ARG A 42 12.10 17.48 4.94
C ARG A 42 12.67 18.69 4.16
N GLY A 43 12.96 18.48 2.89
CA GLY A 43 13.44 19.48 1.95
C GLY A 43 14.94 19.78 2.02
N ALA A 44 15.76 18.94 2.67
CA ALA A 44 17.20 19.16 2.78
C ALA A 44 18.02 17.92 2.36
N PHE A 45 19.26 18.11 1.90
CA PHE A 45 20.19 17.02 1.60
C PHE A 45 21.65 17.46 1.77
N VAL A 46 22.58 16.50 1.77
CA VAL A 46 24.03 16.74 1.72
C VAL A 46 24.59 16.13 0.44
N THR A 47 25.69 16.70 -0.08
CA THR A 47 26.35 16.13 -1.25
C THR A 47 27.06 14.81 -0.92
N ASN A 48 27.24 13.95 -1.92
CA ASN A 48 28.15 12.80 -1.82
C ASN A 48 29.36 12.99 -2.77
N PRO A 49 30.62 12.90 -2.29
CA PRO A 49 31.02 12.93 -0.87
C PRO A 49 30.60 14.25 -0.18
N PRO A 50 30.40 14.26 1.15
CA PRO A 50 30.00 15.45 1.88
C PRO A 50 31.05 16.57 1.82
N ASP A 51 30.59 17.78 1.51
CA ASP A 51 31.39 19.01 1.53
C ASP A 51 31.29 19.79 2.86
N GLY A 52 30.53 19.27 3.83
CA GLY A 52 30.29 19.90 5.12
C GLY A 52 29.10 20.87 5.15
N HIS A 53 28.33 20.98 4.07
CA HIS A 53 27.14 21.83 3.97
C HIS A 53 25.85 21.01 3.81
N THR A 54 24.73 21.62 4.20
CA THR A 54 23.38 21.11 3.98
C THR A 54 22.66 22.04 3.01
N TYR A 55 22.09 21.46 1.96
CA TYR A 55 21.44 22.17 0.88
C TYR A 55 19.93 21.98 0.96
N GLY A 56 19.18 23.00 0.55
CA GLY A 56 17.75 22.87 0.34
C GLY A 56 17.47 22.19 -0.99
N CYS A 57 16.37 21.45 -1.07
CA CYS A 57 15.87 20.85 -2.30
C CYS A 57 15.61 21.81 -3.47
N VAL A 58 15.54 23.11 -3.17
CA VAL A 58 15.30 24.21 -4.11
C VAL A 58 16.56 25.04 -4.36
N SER A 59 17.72 24.64 -3.85
CA SER A 59 18.98 25.36 -4.02
C SER A 59 20.14 24.36 -4.01
N PHE A 60 20.69 24.08 -5.19
CA PHE A 60 21.86 23.21 -5.30
C PHE A 60 23.15 23.96 -4.98
N PRO A 61 24.23 23.25 -4.59
CA PRO A 61 25.56 23.87 -4.53
C PRO A 61 25.95 24.42 -5.89
N GLU A 62 26.74 25.49 -5.93
CA GLU A 62 27.28 26.04 -7.18
C GLU A 62 28.00 24.94 -7.97
N SER A 63 28.80 24.08 -7.32
CA SER A 63 29.54 22.99 -7.97
C SER A 63 28.70 21.75 -8.34
N PHE A 64 27.37 21.77 -8.17
CA PHE A 64 26.54 20.58 -8.39
C PHE A 64 26.59 20.10 -9.84
N GLY A 65 26.43 21.02 -10.80
CA GLY A 65 26.53 20.70 -12.22
C GLY A 65 27.92 20.22 -12.65
N GLU A 66 28.97 20.77 -12.03
CA GLU A 66 30.37 20.46 -12.40
C GLU A 66 30.71 19.00 -12.15
N LYS A 67 30.06 18.35 -11.18
CA LYS A 67 30.23 16.92 -10.88
C LYS A 67 29.85 16.00 -12.04
N VAL A 68 29.01 16.48 -12.97
CA VAL A 68 28.61 15.75 -14.17
C VAL A 68 29.08 16.43 -15.46
N GLY A 69 30.03 17.37 -15.36
CA GLY A 69 30.60 18.08 -16.51
C GLY A 69 29.72 19.19 -17.09
N VAL A 70 28.67 19.61 -16.38
CA VAL A 70 27.81 20.75 -16.73
C VAL A 70 28.30 22.00 -16.02
N SER A 71 28.30 23.15 -16.68
CA SER A 71 28.74 24.41 -16.07
C SER A 71 27.86 24.78 -14.85
N SER A 72 28.48 25.15 -13.74
CA SER A 72 27.83 25.44 -12.44
C SER A 72 26.80 26.56 -12.51
N ASP A 73 27.07 27.59 -13.29
CA ASP A 73 26.17 28.74 -13.53
C ASP A 73 24.88 28.37 -14.28
N VAL A 74 24.79 27.14 -14.81
CA VAL A 74 23.64 26.63 -15.55
C VAL A 74 22.60 26.00 -14.63
N ILE A 75 23.01 25.34 -13.54
CA ILE A 75 22.10 24.54 -12.70
C ILE A 75 22.07 25.09 -11.28
N VAL A 76 21.07 25.91 -10.98
CA VAL A 76 20.91 26.59 -9.67
C VAL A 76 19.95 25.85 -8.73
N ASP A 77 19.01 25.11 -9.31
CA ASP A 77 18.00 24.35 -8.57
C ASP A 77 17.45 23.18 -9.40
N SER A 78 16.57 22.42 -8.77
CA SER A 78 15.86 21.29 -9.36
C SER A 78 15.05 21.66 -10.63
N ASN A 79 14.30 22.76 -10.60
CA ASN A 79 13.49 23.21 -11.73
C ASN A 79 14.34 23.66 -12.92
N SER A 80 15.58 24.10 -12.65
CA SER A 80 16.50 24.54 -13.69
C SER A 80 16.94 23.41 -14.62
N ILE A 81 16.94 22.14 -14.19
CA ILE A 81 17.34 21.01 -15.04
C ILE A 81 16.44 20.94 -16.29
N GLN A 82 15.12 20.83 -16.11
CA GLN A 82 14.18 20.75 -17.23
C GLN A 82 14.27 21.98 -18.12
N LYS A 83 14.25 23.17 -17.51
CA LYS A 83 14.32 24.42 -18.25
C LYS A 83 15.59 24.51 -19.11
N LYS A 84 16.73 24.07 -18.59
CA LYS A 84 18.00 24.12 -19.31
C LYS A 84 18.07 23.09 -20.42
N TYR A 85 17.42 21.94 -20.27
CA TYR A 85 17.23 20.99 -21.37
C TYR A 85 16.34 21.59 -22.46
N ASP A 86 15.19 22.17 -22.09
CA ASP A 86 14.25 22.80 -23.04
C ASP A 86 14.90 23.97 -23.81
N ASP A 87 15.75 24.75 -23.13
CA ASP A 87 16.54 25.84 -23.73
C ASP A 87 17.70 25.32 -24.62
N GLY A 88 17.98 24.01 -24.65
CA GLY A 88 19.09 23.41 -25.38
C GLY A 88 20.48 23.65 -24.76
N ASN A 89 20.54 24.08 -23.49
CA ASN A 89 21.79 24.36 -22.79
C ASN A 89 22.47 23.09 -22.24
N ILE A 90 21.72 22.03 -22.03
CA ILE A 90 22.21 20.70 -21.62
C ILE A 90 21.56 19.63 -22.50
N THR A 91 22.22 18.48 -22.65
CA THR A 91 21.67 17.33 -23.37
C THR A 91 20.72 16.53 -22.49
N ALA A 92 19.93 15.62 -23.09
CA ALA A 92 19.12 14.66 -22.33
C ALA A 92 20.00 13.78 -21.42
N SER A 93 21.18 13.37 -21.90
CA SER A 93 22.14 12.60 -21.10
C SER A 93 22.58 13.39 -19.87
N ASP A 94 22.96 14.66 -20.04
CA ASP A 94 23.37 15.52 -18.92
C ASP A 94 22.26 15.66 -17.88
N ALA A 95 21.02 15.81 -18.35
CA ALA A 95 19.87 15.94 -17.47
C ALA A 95 19.62 14.67 -16.65
N VAL A 96 19.76 13.48 -17.25
CA VAL A 96 19.63 12.21 -16.52
C VAL A 96 20.77 12.05 -15.50
N GLU A 97 22.01 12.41 -15.83
CA GLU A 97 23.13 12.38 -14.87
C GLU A 97 22.92 13.34 -13.69
N LEU A 98 22.39 14.55 -13.93
CA LEU A 98 22.05 15.49 -12.86
C LEU A 98 20.96 14.94 -11.94
N VAL A 99 19.94 14.27 -12.50
CA VAL A 99 18.89 13.59 -11.73
C VAL A 99 19.47 12.46 -10.89
N ASP A 100 20.33 11.64 -11.47
CA ASP A 100 20.98 10.52 -10.79
C ASP A 100 21.85 11.00 -9.62
N LEU A 101 22.64 12.06 -9.84
CA LEU A 101 23.42 12.71 -8.79
C LEU A 101 22.53 13.23 -7.65
N PHE A 102 21.35 13.78 -7.97
CA PHE A 102 20.41 14.28 -6.97
C PHE A 102 19.78 13.13 -6.17
N VAL A 103 19.30 12.08 -6.83
CA VAL A 103 18.78 10.86 -6.20
C VAL A 103 19.80 10.28 -5.22
N GLN A 104 21.04 10.10 -5.67
CA GLN A 104 22.12 9.59 -4.83
C GLN A 104 22.36 10.51 -3.63
N SER A 105 22.50 11.81 -3.85
CA SER A 105 22.80 12.76 -2.77
C SER A 105 21.70 12.79 -1.70
N VAL A 106 20.43 12.75 -2.10
CA VAL A 106 19.29 12.68 -1.16
C VAL A 106 19.34 11.37 -0.39
N TYR A 107 19.51 10.24 -1.07
CA TYR A 107 19.59 8.93 -0.43
C TYR A 107 20.72 8.84 0.60
N PHE A 108 21.94 9.26 0.26
CA PHE A 108 23.07 9.28 1.19
C PHE A 108 22.88 10.22 2.38
N SER A 109 22.03 11.24 2.23
CA SER A 109 21.71 12.18 3.32
C SER A 109 20.57 11.71 4.22
N SER A 110 19.81 10.69 3.82
CA SER A 110 18.76 10.10 4.63
C SER A 110 19.37 9.28 5.76
N PRO A 111 18.98 9.49 7.03
CA PRO A 111 19.44 8.66 8.13
C PRO A 111 18.78 7.27 8.05
N LEU A 112 19.53 6.23 8.43
CA LEU A 112 19.02 4.86 8.59
C LEU A 112 18.37 4.28 7.31
N VAL A 113 18.97 4.53 6.14
CA VAL A 113 18.47 3.98 4.86
C VAL A 113 18.41 2.45 4.86
N GLU A 114 19.22 1.80 5.68
CA GLU A 114 19.23 0.36 5.89
C GLU A 114 18.04 -0.14 6.72
N GLU A 115 17.30 0.73 7.41
CA GLU A 115 16.10 0.40 8.20
C GLU A 115 14.81 0.81 7.49
N ASP A 116 14.89 1.68 6.46
CA ASP A 116 13.75 2.19 5.71
C ASP A 116 13.63 1.49 4.34
N TYR A 117 12.67 0.57 4.23
CA TYR A 117 12.37 -0.15 2.99
C TYR A 117 11.84 0.74 1.86
N MET A 118 11.48 1.99 2.15
CA MET A 118 11.06 2.99 1.18
C MET A 118 12.15 4.01 0.88
N ALA A 119 13.37 3.89 1.43
CA ALA A 119 14.41 4.92 1.31
C ALA A 119 14.68 5.34 -0.16
N CYS A 120 14.65 4.40 -1.10
CA CYS A 120 14.88 4.65 -2.54
C CYS A 120 13.61 4.84 -3.39
N ALA A 121 12.42 4.94 -2.77
CA ALA A 121 11.17 5.23 -3.47
C ALA A 121 11.16 6.63 -4.14
N VAL A 122 11.31 6.69 -5.46
CA VAL A 122 11.28 7.93 -6.25
C VAL A 122 10.33 7.75 -7.45
N GLY A 123 9.07 7.42 -7.19
CA GLY A 123 8.06 7.27 -8.23
C GLY A 123 8.39 6.19 -9.26
N GLY A 124 9.16 5.16 -8.86
CA GLY A 124 9.67 4.10 -9.75
C GLY A 124 10.82 4.51 -10.69
N ILE A 125 11.29 5.77 -10.63
CA ILE A 125 12.40 6.28 -11.45
C ILE A 125 13.76 5.83 -10.90
N ALA A 126 13.88 5.70 -9.58
CA ALA A 126 15.08 5.23 -8.92
C ALA A 126 14.99 3.75 -8.55
N LYS A 127 16.16 3.14 -8.37
CA LYS A 127 16.34 1.75 -7.93
C LYS A 127 17.51 1.61 -6.97
N LEU A 128 17.46 0.58 -6.13
CA LEU A 128 18.64 0.13 -5.42
C LEU A 128 19.51 -0.72 -6.35
N ASP A 129 20.79 -0.36 -6.45
CA ASP A 129 21.78 -1.10 -7.24
C ASP A 129 22.49 -2.14 -6.36
N CYS A 130 22.15 -3.41 -6.58
CA CYS A 130 22.76 -4.55 -5.89
C CYS A 130 22.60 -5.84 -6.73
N PRO A 131 23.40 -6.89 -6.45
CA PRO A 131 23.18 -8.20 -7.06
C PRO A 131 21.80 -8.76 -6.71
N LYS A 132 21.04 -9.19 -7.74
CA LYS A 132 19.74 -9.85 -7.56
C LYS A 132 19.90 -11.37 -7.54
N GLN A 133 19.15 -12.03 -6.68
CA GLN A 133 18.96 -13.47 -6.72
C GLN A 133 17.85 -13.78 -7.73
N SER A 134 17.99 -14.88 -8.46
CA SER A 134 16.98 -15.34 -9.41
C SER A 134 16.54 -16.75 -9.01
N LEU A 135 15.26 -17.05 -9.23
CA LEU A 135 14.77 -18.41 -9.21
C LEU A 135 15.23 -19.05 -10.53
N SER A 136 16.19 -19.97 -10.47
CA SER A 136 17.07 -20.40 -11.58
C SER A 136 16.42 -20.89 -12.89
N GLU A 137 15.09 -20.98 -12.98
CA GLU A 137 14.34 -21.43 -14.15
C GLU A 137 13.27 -20.44 -14.64
N VAL A 138 13.02 -19.34 -13.91
CA VAL A 138 11.94 -18.39 -14.23
C VAL A 138 12.46 -16.95 -14.13
N ASP A 139 12.45 -16.24 -15.27
CA ASP A 139 12.87 -14.84 -15.33
C ASP A 139 11.92 -13.93 -14.52
N THR A 140 10.61 -14.14 -14.64
CA THR A 140 9.59 -13.37 -13.92
C THR A 140 8.32 -14.21 -13.75
N ILE A 141 7.85 -14.37 -12.52
CA ILE A 141 6.64 -15.09 -12.16
C ILE A 141 5.43 -14.18 -12.44
N ARG A 142 4.59 -14.61 -13.37
CA ARG A 142 3.31 -13.95 -13.70
C ARG A 142 2.21 -14.93 -13.36
N ALA A 143 1.73 -14.83 -12.13
CA ALA A 143 0.87 -15.83 -11.54
C ALA A 143 -0.58 -15.37 -11.38
N VAL A 144 -1.48 -16.34 -11.27
CA VAL A 144 -2.85 -16.11 -10.82
C VAL A 144 -3.23 -17.11 -9.75
N THR A 145 -3.98 -16.66 -8.76
CA THR A 145 -4.40 -17.50 -7.63
C THR A 145 -5.66 -18.30 -7.96
N LEU A 146 -5.67 -19.59 -7.61
CA LEU A 146 -6.84 -20.46 -7.68
C LEU A 146 -7.67 -20.33 -6.40
N ALA A 147 -8.28 -19.15 -6.20
CA ALA A 147 -9.00 -18.81 -4.98
C ALA A 147 -10.24 -19.70 -4.77
N GLY A 148 -10.52 -20.07 -3.52
CA GLY A 148 -11.76 -20.72 -3.10
C GLY A 148 -11.80 -22.26 -3.20
N VAL A 149 -10.77 -22.90 -3.78
CA VAL A 149 -10.78 -24.37 -4.02
C VAL A 149 -10.54 -25.15 -2.72
N PHE A 150 -9.37 -24.95 -2.10
CA PHE A 150 -8.95 -25.66 -0.88
C PHE A 150 -9.01 -24.80 0.38
N VAL A 151 -9.01 -23.48 0.20
CA VAL A 151 -9.10 -22.49 1.28
C VAL A 151 -10.32 -21.62 1.00
N PRO A 152 -11.25 -21.44 1.97
CA PRO A 152 -12.41 -20.59 1.79
C PRO A 152 -12.03 -19.18 1.35
N ALA A 153 -12.63 -18.73 0.26
CA ALA A 153 -12.52 -17.36 -0.25
C ALA A 153 -13.91 -16.89 -0.65
N THR A 154 -14.77 -16.64 0.35
CA THR A 154 -16.21 -16.34 0.15
C THR A 154 -16.44 -15.16 -0.79
N TRP A 155 -15.53 -14.18 -0.82
CA TRP A 155 -15.57 -13.08 -1.78
C TRP A 155 -15.44 -13.53 -3.26
N ALA A 156 -14.70 -14.61 -3.52
CA ALA A 156 -14.53 -15.20 -4.85
C ALA A 156 -15.64 -16.20 -5.18
N THR A 157 -16.35 -16.68 -4.16
CA THR A 157 -17.32 -17.78 -4.26
C THR A 157 -18.74 -17.38 -3.87
N SER A 158 -19.12 -16.14 -4.19
CA SER A 158 -20.47 -15.60 -4.00
C SER A 158 -21.00 -15.77 -2.56
N GLY A 159 -20.15 -15.56 -1.57
CA GLY A 159 -20.48 -15.64 -0.14
C GLY A 159 -20.50 -17.06 0.44
N SER A 160 -20.21 -18.10 -0.35
CA SER A 160 -20.37 -19.50 0.08
C SER A 160 -19.04 -20.26 0.08
N ILE A 161 -18.89 -21.26 0.97
CA ILE A 161 -17.79 -22.22 0.88
C ILE A 161 -18.18 -23.28 -0.13
N LEU A 162 -17.32 -23.57 -1.10
CA LEU A 162 -17.59 -24.59 -2.12
C LEU A 162 -17.69 -25.98 -1.49
N THR A 163 -18.66 -26.77 -1.94
CA THR A 163 -18.68 -28.21 -1.68
C THR A 163 -17.58 -28.92 -2.47
N SER A 164 -17.22 -30.15 -2.10
CA SER A 164 -16.19 -30.90 -2.85
C SER A 164 -16.52 -31.04 -4.35
N GLU A 165 -17.79 -31.30 -4.70
CA GLU A 165 -18.23 -31.40 -6.10
C GLU A 165 -18.12 -30.05 -6.83
N GLN A 166 -18.41 -28.94 -6.14
CA GLN A 166 -18.21 -27.60 -6.70
C GLN A 166 -16.73 -27.30 -6.87
N SER A 167 -15.86 -27.64 -5.91
CA SER A 167 -14.41 -27.45 -6.03
C SER A 167 -13.82 -28.27 -7.19
N GLU A 168 -14.26 -29.51 -7.39
CA GLU A 168 -13.83 -30.40 -8.48
C GLU A 168 -14.19 -29.85 -9.87
N SER A 169 -15.32 -29.12 -9.98
CA SER A 169 -15.80 -28.54 -11.24
C SER A 169 -15.47 -27.05 -11.40
N PHE A 170 -14.95 -26.40 -10.37
CA PHE A 170 -14.74 -24.95 -10.41
C PHE A 170 -13.65 -24.57 -11.42
N TYR A 171 -12.52 -25.27 -11.45
CA TYR A 171 -11.46 -25.04 -12.43
C TYR A 171 -11.34 -26.21 -13.39
N SER A 172 -11.27 -25.91 -14.69
CA SER A 172 -11.18 -26.91 -15.77
C SER A 172 -9.88 -26.74 -16.56
N GLN A 173 -9.50 -27.77 -17.33
CA GLN A 173 -8.35 -27.69 -18.25
C GLN A 173 -8.34 -26.42 -19.12
N SER A 174 -9.51 -26.04 -19.65
CA SER A 174 -9.65 -24.84 -20.50
C SER A 174 -9.28 -23.54 -19.77
N ASP A 175 -9.47 -23.48 -18.44
CA ASP A 175 -9.07 -22.29 -17.68
C ASP A 175 -7.55 -22.11 -17.68
N PHE A 176 -6.78 -23.20 -17.59
CA PHE A 176 -5.31 -23.16 -17.61
C PHE A 176 -4.78 -22.81 -19.01
N GLU A 177 -5.45 -23.29 -20.06
CA GLU A 177 -5.16 -22.88 -21.44
C GLU A 177 -5.44 -21.38 -21.65
N ASP A 178 -6.56 -20.86 -21.14
CA ASP A 178 -6.89 -19.42 -21.17
C ASP A 178 -5.85 -18.59 -20.39
N MET A 179 -5.43 -19.05 -19.21
CA MET A 179 -4.37 -18.40 -18.41
C MET A 179 -3.07 -18.31 -19.20
N LYS A 180 -2.67 -19.41 -19.85
CA LYS A 180 -1.47 -19.45 -20.70
C LYS A 180 -1.60 -18.52 -21.89
N ALA A 181 -2.76 -18.49 -22.55
CA ALA A 181 -3.04 -17.63 -23.69
C ALA A 181 -2.98 -16.14 -23.32
N LEU A 182 -3.37 -15.78 -22.08
CA LEU A 182 -3.22 -14.42 -21.55
C LEU A 182 -1.74 -14.03 -21.29
N GLY A 183 -0.83 -15.00 -21.27
CA GLY A 183 0.61 -14.82 -21.06
C GLY A 183 1.08 -15.12 -19.64
N LEU A 184 0.23 -15.71 -18.79
CA LEU A 184 0.63 -16.19 -17.48
C LEU A 184 1.56 -17.40 -17.62
N ASN A 185 2.41 -17.61 -16.62
CA ASN A 185 3.34 -18.74 -16.60
C ASN A 185 3.25 -19.58 -15.33
N THR A 186 2.48 -19.15 -14.34
CA THR A 186 2.42 -19.79 -13.02
C THR A 186 1.00 -19.75 -12.47
N VAL A 187 0.60 -20.78 -11.72
CA VAL A 187 -0.59 -20.77 -10.85
C VAL A 187 -0.18 -20.75 -9.40
N HIS A 188 -0.90 -20.00 -8.59
CA HIS A 188 -0.71 -19.91 -7.15
C HIS A 188 -1.88 -20.62 -6.46
N ILE A 189 -1.60 -21.67 -5.68
CA ILE A 189 -2.63 -22.57 -5.15
C ILE A 189 -2.64 -22.50 -3.62
N PRO A 190 -3.59 -21.76 -3.01
CA PRO A 190 -3.75 -21.72 -1.56
C PRO A 190 -4.28 -23.07 -1.06
N ILE A 191 -3.64 -23.66 -0.05
CA ILE A 191 -3.97 -24.97 0.50
C ILE A 191 -3.89 -24.93 2.03
N SER A 192 -4.83 -25.56 2.73
CA SER A 192 -4.73 -25.72 4.18
C SER A 192 -3.63 -26.71 4.54
N ALA A 193 -2.77 -26.38 5.52
CA ALA A 193 -1.76 -27.32 6.04
C ALA A 193 -2.37 -28.69 6.42
N LYS A 194 -3.59 -28.69 6.98
CA LYS A 194 -4.33 -29.88 7.42
C LYS A 194 -4.58 -30.91 6.31
N MET A 195 -4.56 -30.48 5.04
CA MET A 195 -4.72 -31.36 3.89
C MET A 195 -3.62 -32.42 3.81
N PHE A 196 -2.41 -32.10 4.27
CA PHE A 196 -1.27 -33.02 4.24
C PHE A 196 -1.18 -33.94 5.47
N GLU A 197 -2.00 -33.73 6.49
CA GLU A 197 -2.00 -34.60 7.68
C GLU A 197 -2.59 -35.97 7.39
N LYS A 198 -3.59 -36.03 6.50
CA LYS A 198 -4.32 -37.24 6.12
C LYS A 198 -3.70 -37.82 4.86
N ASP A 199 -3.16 -39.03 4.93
CA ASP A 199 -2.41 -39.68 3.84
C ASP A 199 -3.26 -40.06 2.60
N SER A 200 -4.52 -39.64 2.49
CA SER A 200 -5.42 -39.95 1.37
C SER A 200 -6.73 -39.15 1.50
N SER A 201 -6.74 -37.87 1.10
CA SER A 201 -7.98 -37.11 0.93
C SER A 201 -8.28 -36.89 -0.55
N LYS A 202 -9.57 -36.84 -0.91
CA LYS A 202 -10.02 -36.41 -2.25
C LYS A 202 -9.45 -35.06 -2.67
N GLU A 203 -9.07 -34.23 -1.70
CA GLU A 203 -8.44 -32.94 -1.96
C GLU A 203 -7.05 -33.13 -2.57
N LEU A 204 -6.29 -34.15 -2.17
CA LEU A 204 -4.97 -34.45 -2.78
C LEU A 204 -5.13 -34.91 -4.21
N ASP A 205 -6.15 -35.74 -4.50
CA ASP A 205 -6.48 -36.14 -5.87
C ASP A 205 -6.83 -34.90 -6.71
N LEU A 206 -7.65 -33.98 -6.19
CA LEU A 206 -7.98 -32.72 -6.86
C LEU A 206 -6.74 -31.82 -7.06
N LEU A 207 -5.82 -31.76 -6.09
CA LEU A 207 -4.57 -31.02 -6.26
C LEU A 207 -3.71 -31.61 -7.38
N GLU A 208 -3.61 -32.95 -7.45
CA GLU A 208 -2.90 -33.64 -8.53
C GLU A 208 -3.53 -33.34 -9.89
N ASP A 209 -4.86 -33.32 -9.99
CA ASP A 209 -5.58 -32.95 -11.21
C ASP A 209 -5.27 -31.50 -11.63
N LEU A 210 -5.34 -30.54 -10.71
CA LEU A 210 -5.04 -29.13 -11.01
C LEU A 210 -3.57 -28.91 -11.40
N LEU A 211 -2.63 -29.63 -10.76
CA LEU A 211 -1.22 -29.61 -11.15
C LEU A 211 -1.01 -30.28 -12.52
N GLY A 212 -1.79 -31.31 -12.84
CA GLY A 212 -1.86 -31.92 -14.16
C GLY A 212 -2.30 -30.90 -15.22
N PHE A 213 -3.40 -30.18 -14.97
CA PHE A 213 -3.90 -29.15 -15.88
C PHE A 213 -2.88 -28.03 -16.12
N ALA A 214 -2.22 -27.56 -15.05
CA ALA A 214 -1.14 -26.58 -15.14
C ALA A 214 0.01 -27.11 -16.01
N THR A 215 0.45 -28.35 -15.77
CA THR A 215 1.54 -28.98 -16.53
C THR A 215 1.20 -29.09 -18.01
N ASP A 216 -0.01 -29.54 -18.35
CA ASP A 216 -0.48 -29.72 -19.72
C ASP A 216 -0.58 -28.38 -20.47
N ALA A 217 -0.94 -27.30 -19.78
CA ALA A 217 -0.95 -25.93 -20.33
C ALA A 217 0.46 -25.28 -20.38
N GLY A 218 1.50 -25.94 -19.84
CA GLY A 218 2.84 -25.37 -19.73
C GLY A 218 2.93 -24.21 -18.73
N LEU A 219 2.22 -24.33 -17.62
CA LEU A 219 2.26 -23.47 -16.45
C LEU A 219 2.98 -24.16 -15.29
N LEU A 220 3.69 -23.37 -14.49
CA LEU A 220 4.34 -23.76 -13.24
C LEU A 220 3.37 -23.56 -12.08
N ALA A 221 3.71 -24.07 -10.89
CA ALA A 221 2.88 -23.93 -9.70
C ALA A 221 3.66 -23.46 -8.47
N ILE A 222 3.02 -22.60 -7.68
CA ILE A 222 3.42 -22.28 -6.31
C ILE A 222 2.33 -22.83 -5.40
N ILE A 223 2.71 -23.69 -4.46
CA ILE A 223 1.80 -24.14 -3.39
C ILE A 223 1.92 -23.16 -2.24
N ASP A 224 0.79 -22.61 -1.80
CA ASP A 224 0.72 -21.61 -0.73
C ASP A 224 0.00 -22.17 0.48
N ILE A 225 0.76 -22.46 1.53
CA ILE A 225 0.21 -23.11 2.71
C ILE A 225 -0.42 -22.07 3.62
N GLN A 226 -1.74 -22.17 3.75
CA GLN A 226 -2.57 -21.37 4.63
C GLN A 226 -2.79 -22.14 5.95
N GLY A 227 -2.63 -21.45 7.06
CA GLY A 227 -2.76 -22.02 8.39
C GLY A 227 -2.79 -20.93 9.46
N GLU A 228 -3.44 -21.23 10.58
CA GLU A 228 -3.24 -20.42 11.78
C GLU A 228 -1.87 -20.80 12.33
N ASN A 229 -1.02 -19.83 12.70
CA ASN A 229 0.35 -20.04 13.18
C ASN A 229 0.41 -20.85 14.51
N GLN A 230 -0.04 -22.10 14.47
CA GLN A 230 -0.16 -22.98 15.61
C GLN A 230 1.06 -23.93 15.61
N HIS A 231 1.67 -24.08 16.78
CA HIS A 231 2.83 -24.95 17.00
C HIS A 231 2.59 -26.43 16.67
N HIS A 232 1.37 -26.85 16.31
CA HIS A 232 1.07 -28.24 15.98
C HIS A 232 1.17 -28.55 14.48
N GLU A 233 1.33 -27.54 13.62
CA GLU A 233 1.30 -27.73 12.15
C GLU A 233 2.67 -28.15 11.56
N HIS A 234 3.75 -28.21 12.35
CA HIS A 234 5.11 -28.51 11.85
C HIS A 234 5.19 -29.82 11.03
N HIS A 235 4.49 -30.88 11.47
CA HIS A 235 4.46 -32.17 10.75
C HIS A 235 3.73 -32.07 9.40
N ALA A 236 2.66 -31.27 9.37
CA ALA A 236 1.90 -31.02 8.15
C ALA A 236 2.75 -30.23 7.14
N ILE A 237 3.51 -29.23 7.60
CA ILE A 237 4.44 -28.47 6.76
C ILE A 237 5.57 -29.36 6.21
N GLU A 238 6.14 -30.25 7.02
CA GLU A 238 7.16 -31.20 6.55
C GLU A 238 6.61 -32.06 5.41
N LYS A 239 5.40 -32.62 5.57
CA LYS A 239 4.74 -33.40 4.53
C LYS A 239 4.41 -32.57 3.28
N ALA A 240 3.92 -31.35 3.45
CA ALA A 240 3.64 -30.44 2.34
C ALA A 240 4.91 -30.11 1.54
N ALA A 241 6.01 -29.82 2.22
CA ALA A 241 7.30 -29.57 1.57
C ALA A 241 7.85 -30.81 0.86
N LYS A 242 7.71 -32.00 1.47
CA LYS A 242 8.07 -33.26 0.82
C LYS A 242 7.22 -33.52 -0.43
N TYR A 243 5.92 -33.24 -0.40
CA TYR A 243 5.05 -33.35 -1.57
C TYR A 243 5.50 -32.39 -2.67
N ALA A 244 5.61 -31.09 -2.35
CA ALA A 244 6.02 -30.04 -3.27
C ALA A 244 7.41 -30.32 -3.89
N GLY A 245 8.38 -30.77 -3.09
CA GLY A 245 9.72 -31.12 -3.58
C GLY A 245 9.79 -32.34 -4.50
N ASN A 246 8.75 -33.18 -4.54
CA ASN A 246 8.65 -34.31 -5.46
C ASN A 246 7.79 -34.00 -6.71
N ALA A 247 6.98 -32.94 -6.67
CA ALA A 247 6.13 -32.52 -7.78
C ALA A 247 6.97 -31.78 -8.83
N LYS A 248 6.91 -32.22 -10.10
CA LYS A 248 7.80 -31.74 -11.16
C LYS A 248 7.57 -30.28 -11.57
N ASN A 249 6.35 -29.80 -11.46
CA ASN A 249 5.93 -28.46 -11.91
C ASN A 249 5.79 -27.46 -10.75
N VAL A 250 6.04 -27.87 -9.51
CA VAL A 250 6.01 -26.99 -8.34
C VAL A 250 7.37 -26.33 -8.17
N ILE A 251 7.41 -25.00 -8.32
CA ILE A 251 8.65 -24.22 -8.29
C ILE A 251 8.94 -23.61 -6.93
N ALA A 252 7.93 -23.48 -6.07
CA ALA A 252 8.10 -22.95 -4.73
C ALA A 252 6.97 -23.37 -3.78
N LEU A 253 7.26 -23.30 -2.49
CA LEU A 253 6.30 -23.42 -1.40
C LEU A 253 6.26 -22.12 -0.59
N SER A 254 5.11 -21.43 -0.59
CA SER A 254 4.86 -20.31 0.31
C SER A 254 4.41 -20.85 1.67
N LEU A 255 5.06 -20.37 2.73
CA LEU A 255 4.83 -20.81 4.11
C LEU A 255 3.85 -19.86 4.82
N PRO A 256 3.12 -20.31 5.86
CA PRO A 256 2.25 -19.43 6.64
C PRO A 256 3.04 -18.51 7.59
N ALA A 257 4.26 -18.91 7.98
CA ALA A 257 5.18 -18.11 8.79
C ALA A 257 6.63 -18.58 8.65
N HIS A 258 7.57 -17.68 8.99
CA HIS A 258 9.01 -17.96 9.01
C HIS A 258 9.41 -19.08 9.99
N SER A 259 8.63 -19.29 11.07
CA SER A 259 8.89 -20.34 12.08
C SER A 259 8.80 -21.76 11.52
N PHE A 260 8.25 -21.94 10.32
CA PHE A 260 8.08 -23.25 9.69
C PHE A 260 9.19 -23.63 8.70
N VAL A 261 10.19 -22.77 8.48
CA VAL A 261 11.26 -23.03 7.51
C VAL A 261 12.03 -24.32 7.84
N GLU A 262 12.38 -24.53 9.11
CA GLU A 262 13.10 -25.75 9.51
C GLU A 262 12.31 -27.03 9.23
N SER A 263 11.01 -27.02 9.49
CA SER A 263 10.11 -28.16 9.19
C SER A 263 9.98 -28.38 7.69
N ALA A 264 9.84 -27.32 6.90
CA ALA A 264 9.82 -27.44 5.45
C ALA A 264 11.14 -28.03 4.90
N ARG A 265 12.28 -27.63 5.47
CA ARG A 265 13.61 -28.14 5.10
C ARG A 265 13.83 -29.61 5.45
N GLN A 266 13.19 -30.12 6.50
CA GLN A 266 13.18 -31.55 6.81
C GLN A 266 12.46 -32.36 5.72
N GLY A 267 11.39 -31.81 5.15
CA GLY A 267 10.64 -32.43 4.05
C GLY A 267 11.33 -32.31 2.69
N ALA A 268 11.87 -31.13 2.37
CA ALA A 268 12.57 -30.85 1.12
C ALA A 268 13.73 -29.86 1.28
N LYS A 269 14.96 -30.38 1.15
CA LYS A 269 16.19 -29.63 1.40
C LYS A 269 16.43 -28.46 0.43
N HIS A 270 16.04 -28.61 -0.84
CA HIS A 270 16.38 -27.68 -1.92
C HIS A 270 15.18 -26.98 -2.55
N LEU A 271 13.97 -27.22 -2.03
CA LEU A 271 12.75 -26.58 -2.54
C LEU A 271 12.79 -25.07 -2.24
N PRO A 272 12.57 -24.17 -3.21
CA PRO A 272 12.38 -22.76 -2.94
C PRO A 272 11.25 -22.53 -1.93
N LEU A 273 11.53 -21.81 -0.84
CA LEU A 273 10.54 -21.44 0.19
C LEU A 273 10.33 -19.94 0.15
N MET A 274 9.07 -19.51 0.18
CA MET A 274 8.71 -18.10 0.31
C MET A 274 8.21 -17.83 1.72
N ILE A 275 8.84 -16.86 2.39
CA ILE A 275 8.51 -16.45 3.76
C ILE A 275 7.60 -15.24 3.70
N PRO A 276 6.41 -15.27 4.33
CA PRO A 276 5.46 -14.17 4.26
C PRO A 276 5.96 -12.99 5.10
N THR A 277 5.82 -11.79 4.56
CA THR A 277 6.09 -10.54 5.28
C THR A 277 5.28 -9.38 4.69
N THR A 278 5.25 -8.26 5.41
CA THR A 278 4.70 -6.99 4.93
C THR A 278 5.84 -5.97 4.80
N GLY A 279 5.62 -4.89 4.04
CA GLY A 279 6.59 -3.79 3.92
C GLY A 279 7.16 -3.33 5.27
N PRO A 280 6.32 -2.93 6.25
CA PRO A 280 6.78 -2.50 7.57
C PRO A 280 7.56 -3.54 8.38
N LYS A 281 7.33 -4.83 8.14
CA LYS A 281 8.02 -5.92 8.86
C LYS A 281 9.31 -6.37 8.16
N LEU A 282 9.55 -5.90 6.94
CA LEU A 282 10.66 -6.35 6.10
C LEU A 282 12.04 -6.03 6.72
N SER A 283 12.22 -4.87 7.35
CA SER A 283 13.48 -4.51 8.01
C SER A 283 13.83 -5.43 9.19
N SER A 284 12.82 -5.91 9.91
CA SER A 284 12.99 -6.85 11.03
C SER A 284 13.11 -8.32 10.61
N LEU A 285 12.88 -8.63 9.33
CA LEU A 285 12.90 -10.00 8.83
C LEU A 285 14.30 -10.60 8.99
N VAL A 286 15.35 -9.88 8.60
CA VAL A 286 16.76 -10.32 8.71
C VAL A 286 17.12 -10.80 10.11
N ASP A 287 16.67 -10.12 11.17
CA ASP A 287 17.01 -10.50 12.53
C ASP A 287 16.34 -11.84 12.89
N THR A 288 15.09 -11.97 12.47
CA THR A 288 14.24 -13.15 12.67
C THR A 288 14.76 -14.36 11.90
N VAL A 289 15.23 -14.18 10.66
CA VAL A 289 15.72 -15.25 9.77
C VAL A 289 17.24 -15.25 9.61
N SER A 290 17.98 -14.66 10.55
CA SER A 290 19.43 -14.48 10.45
C SER A 290 20.20 -15.79 10.26
N HIS A 291 19.69 -16.89 10.83
CA HIS A 291 20.22 -18.24 10.69
C HIS A 291 19.97 -18.87 9.30
N LEU A 292 19.09 -18.28 8.49
CA LEU A 292 18.71 -18.74 7.16
C LEU A 292 19.41 -18.00 6.02
N LYS A 293 20.24 -16.99 6.34
CA LYS A 293 20.91 -16.14 5.33
C LYS A 293 21.81 -16.89 4.35
N ASP A 294 22.31 -18.06 4.75
CA ASP A 294 23.19 -18.88 3.92
C ASP A 294 22.40 -19.84 2.99
N ASP A 295 21.07 -19.86 3.07
CA ASP A 295 20.22 -20.70 2.24
C ASP A 295 19.78 -19.96 0.96
N PRO A 296 20.30 -20.33 -0.23
CA PRO A 296 19.97 -19.68 -1.49
C PRO A 296 18.59 -20.05 -2.04
N ASN A 297 17.78 -20.79 -1.28
CA ASN A 297 16.42 -21.18 -1.66
C ASN A 297 15.37 -20.58 -0.72
N ILE A 298 15.70 -19.47 -0.05
CA ILE A 298 14.76 -18.67 0.75
C ILE A 298 14.46 -17.37 0.02
N PHE A 299 13.17 -17.08 -0.11
CA PHE A 299 12.64 -15.92 -0.80
C PHE A 299 11.58 -15.23 0.08
N VAL A 300 11.18 -14.03 -0.29
CA VAL A 300 10.14 -13.28 0.40
C VAL A 300 8.81 -13.39 -0.36
N ALA A 301 7.73 -13.73 0.33
CA ALA A 301 6.36 -13.51 -0.12
C ALA A 301 5.86 -12.18 0.47
N LEU A 302 5.93 -11.12 -0.33
CA LEU A 302 5.58 -9.76 0.08
C LEU A 302 4.08 -9.52 -0.06
N ASP A 303 3.46 -9.15 1.05
CA ASP A 303 2.13 -8.56 1.08
C ASP A 303 2.25 -7.04 0.93
N TRP A 304 1.72 -6.54 -0.20
CA TRP A 304 1.67 -5.12 -0.56
C TRP A 304 0.22 -4.65 -0.80
N GLU A 305 -0.72 -5.13 0.01
CA GLU A 305 -2.13 -4.70 -0.08
C GLU A 305 -2.31 -3.22 0.26
N GLN A 306 -2.81 -2.46 -0.72
CA GLN A 306 -3.15 -1.04 -0.61
C GLN A 306 -4.63 -0.83 -0.29
N THR A 307 -5.28 -1.79 0.37
CA THR A 307 -6.70 -1.70 0.76
C THR A 307 -6.90 -2.13 2.20
N SER A 308 -5.83 -2.16 2.99
CA SER A 308 -5.82 -2.74 4.34
C SER A 308 -5.95 -1.69 5.45
N THR A 309 -5.66 -0.41 5.17
CA THR A 309 -5.74 0.66 6.17
C THR A 309 -6.88 1.64 5.88
N VAL A 310 -7.33 2.35 6.93
CA VAL A 310 -8.34 3.40 6.79
C VAL A 310 -7.89 4.51 5.83
N ALA A 311 -6.60 4.88 5.86
CA ALA A 311 -6.04 5.89 4.98
C ALA A 311 -6.10 5.47 3.51
N ASP A 312 -6.05 4.16 3.25
CA ASP A 312 -6.11 3.63 1.90
C ASP A 312 -7.54 3.56 1.36
N VAL A 313 -8.54 3.23 2.18
CA VAL A 313 -9.89 2.92 1.69
C VAL A 313 -10.92 4.02 1.89
N ALA A 314 -10.74 4.89 2.89
CA ALA A 314 -11.76 5.85 3.31
C ALA A 314 -12.08 6.88 2.22
N SER A 315 -13.37 7.06 1.95
CA SER A 315 -13.85 8.00 0.93
C SER A 315 -15.31 8.35 1.15
N SER A 316 -15.61 9.65 1.24
CA SER A 316 -16.97 10.13 1.48
C SER A 316 -17.67 10.53 0.19
N THR A 317 -16.94 10.93 -0.85
CA THR A 317 -17.48 11.37 -2.13
C THR A 317 -16.81 10.68 -3.31
N ILE A 318 -17.41 10.77 -4.51
CA ILE A 318 -16.75 10.30 -5.74
C ILE A 318 -15.46 11.08 -6.03
N LEU A 319 -15.36 12.35 -5.60
CA LEU A 319 -14.11 13.11 -5.70
C LEU A 319 -13.03 12.51 -4.81
N ASP A 320 -13.40 12.06 -3.60
CA ASP A 320 -12.48 11.37 -2.70
C ASP A 320 -12.03 10.03 -3.29
N ASP A 321 -12.93 9.28 -3.94
CA ASP A 321 -12.55 8.04 -4.65
C ASP A 321 -11.57 8.31 -5.80
N ARG A 322 -11.76 9.39 -6.56
CA ARG A 322 -10.82 9.78 -7.62
C ARG A 322 -9.46 10.19 -7.04
N LEU A 323 -9.44 10.93 -5.92
CA LEU A 323 -8.22 11.27 -5.19
C LEU A 323 -7.50 10.01 -4.67
N LYS A 324 -8.27 9.06 -4.15
CA LYS A 324 -7.79 7.75 -3.67
C LYS A 324 -7.17 6.95 -4.81
N MET A 325 -7.84 6.85 -5.96
CA MET A 325 -7.30 6.21 -7.16
C MET A 325 -5.99 6.86 -7.63
N PHE A 326 -5.96 8.19 -7.71
CA PHE A 326 -4.74 8.93 -8.05
C PHE A 326 -3.60 8.66 -7.05
N TYR A 327 -3.92 8.53 -5.76
CA TYR A 327 -2.96 8.13 -4.73
C TYR A 327 -2.42 6.72 -4.98
N HIS A 328 -3.28 5.71 -5.18
CA HIS A 328 -2.86 4.33 -5.47
C HIS A 328 -1.96 4.25 -6.71
N GLU A 329 -2.31 4.94 -7.79
CA GLU A 329 -1.46 5.01 -8.97
C GLU A 329 -0.11 5.65 -8.68
N SER A 330 -0.09 6.71 -7.87
CA SER A 330 1.14 7.42 -7.51
C SER A 330 2.10 6.52 -6.71
N ILE A 331 1.57 5.72 -5.79
CA ILE A 331 2.38 4.83 -4.94
C ILE A 331 2.63 3.44 -5.55
N ALA A 332 1.94 3.06 -6.62
CA ALA A 332 2.15 1.78 -7.31
C ALA A 332 3.59 1.63 -7.84
N CYS A 333 4.17 2.71 -8.36
CA CYS A 333 5.56 2.75 -8.79
C CYS A 333 6.56 2.65 -7.62
N ASP A 334 6.16 3.04 -6.42
CA ASP A 334 6.99 2.92 -5.22
C ASP A 334 6.99 1.49 -4.64
N GLY A 335 6.03 0.64 -5.03
CA GLY A 335 5.97 -0.78 -4.64
C GLY A 335 7.20 -1.61 -5.06
N ARG A 336 8.03 -1.08 -5.93
CA ARG A 336 9.37 -1.60 -6.26
C ARG A 336 10.36 -1.52 -5.07
N SER A 337 10.27 -0.48 -4.26
CA SER A 337 11.24 -0.22 -3.18
C SER A 337 11.34 -1.35 -2.15
N PRO A 338 10.26 -1.88 -1.56
CA PRO A 338 10.35 -3.03 -0.66
C PRO A 338 10.94 -4.28 -1.34
N ILE A 339 10.65 -4.49 -2.63
CA ILE A 339 11.16 -5.64 -3.38
C ILE A 339 12.69 -5.58 -3.52
N GLU A 340 13.20 -4.41 -3.89
CA GLU A 340 14.64 -4.20 -4.04
C GLU A 340 15.33 -4.14 -2.67
N TYR A 341 14.68 -3.56 -1.66
CA TYR A 341 15.19 -3.58 -0.29
C TYR A 341 15.38 -5.00 0.23
N ALA A 342 14.41 -5.91 -0.02
CA ALA A 342 14.55 -7.32 0.32
C ALA A 342 15.82 -7.91 -0.34
N SER A 343 16.04 -7.62 -1.62
CA SER A 343 17.20 -8.16 -2.34
C SER A 343 18.52 -7.55 -1.83
N CYS A 344 18.59 -6.23 -1.70
CA CYS A 344 19.84 -5.51 -1.41
C CYS A 344 20.26 -5.55 0.05
N TYR A 345 19.30 -5.42 0.97
CA TYR A 345 19.57 -5.37 2.41
C TYR A 345 19.33 -6.70 3.11
N GLN A 346 18.34 -7.46 2.64
CA GLN A 346 17.99 -8.73 3.27
C GLN A 346 18.64 -9.94 2.57
N GLY A 347 19.18 -9.75 1.35
CA GLY A 347 19.79 -10.81 0.56
C GLY A 347 18.77 -11.84 0.05
N MET A 348 17.50 -11.47 -0.05
CA MET A 348 16.40 -12.34 -0.45
C MET A 348 15.54 -11.66 -1.51
N SER A 349 15.34 -12.29 -2.65
CA SER A 349 14.41 -11.74 -3.65
C SER A 349 12.95 -11.92 -3.24
N ALA A 350 12.11 -10.98 -3.65
CA ALA A 350 10.71 -10.90 -3.23
C ALA A 350 9.74 -11.18 -4.39
N PHE A 351 8.70 -11.94 -4.09
CA PHE A 351 7.52 -12.20 -4.90
C PHE A 351 6.33 -11.47 -4.26
N VAL A 352 5.56 -10.71 -5.03
CA VAL A 352 4.37 -10.03 -4.53
C VAL A 352 3.21 -11.03 -4.46
N SER A 353 2.99 -11.59 -3.29
CA SER A 353 1.97 -12.62 -3.04
C SER A 353 0.58 -12.03 -2.83
N LYS A 354 0.49 -10.75 -2.45
CA LYS A 354 -0.77 -10.01 -2.28
C LYS A 354 -0.60 -8.53 -2.63
N GLY A 355 -1.70 -7.88 -3.04
CA GLY A 355 -1.73 -6.45 -3.36
C GLY A 355 -1.64 -6.09 -4.85
N PHE A 356 -1.64 -7.08 -5.76
CA PHE A 356 -1.69 -6.86 -7.20
C PHE A 356 -3.11 -7.05 -7.76
N ASP A 357 -3.94 -6.01 -7.66
CA ASP A 357 -5.27 -5.97 -8.26
C ASP A 357 -5.75 -4.52 -8.53
N LEU A 358 -6.97 -4.38 -9.07
CA LEU A 358 -7.58 -3.10 -9.44
C LEU A 358 -8.48 -2.50 -8.35
N SER A 359 -8.52 -3.11 -7.16
CA SER A 359 -9.32 -2.58 -6.06
C SER A 359 -8.60 -1.42 -5.37
N ILE A 360 -9.39 -0.41 -4.98
CA ILE A 360 -8.95 0.76 -4.20
C ILE A 360 -9.76 0.87 -2.90
N ASP A 361 -10.48 -0.19 -2.57
CA ASP A 361 -11.34 -0.29 -1.41
C ASP A 361 -11.37 -1.75 -0.93
N ASN A 362 -11.90 -1.95 0.26
CA ASN A 362 -12.04 -3.25 0.89
C ASN A 362 -13.50 -3.74 0.91
N CYS A 363 -14.34 -3.28 -0.03
CA CYS A 363 -15.77 -3.55 -0.02
C CYS A 363 -16.16 -5.01 -0.20
N LEU A 364 -15.21 -5.84 -0.66
CA LEU A 364 -15.36 -7.29 -0.71
C LEU A 364 -15.53 -7.92 0.69
N HIS A 365 -15.09 -7.23 1.74
CA HIS A 365 -15.16 -7.68 3.13
C HIS A 365 -16.40 -7.12 3.86
N LYS A 366 -17.38 -6.53 3.15
CA LYS A 366 -18.53 -5.86 3.76
C LYS A 366 -19.32 -6.73 4.75
N GLU A 367 -19.34 -8.03 4.51
CA GLU A 367 -20.06 -9.01 5.33
C GLU A 367 -19.18 -9.61 6.45
N GLU A 368 -17.90 -9.24 6.54
CA GLU A 368 -16.97 -9.77 7.53
C GLU A 368 -17.08 -9.03 8.88
N PRO A 369 -16.93 -9.73 10.02
CA PRO A 369 -16.87 -9.09 11.32
C PRO A 369 -15.71 -8.07 11.40
N GLY A 370 -15.99 -6.87 11.88
CA GLY A 370 -14.99 -5.80 12.04
C GLY A 370 -14.81 -4.92 10.80
N PHE A 371 -15.50 -5.21 9.69
CA PHE A 371 -15.58 -4.30 8.56
C PHE A 371 -16.24 -2.98 8.96
N PHE A 372 -15.71 -1.87 8.43
CA PHE A 372 -16.27 -0.54 8.59
C PHE A 372 -16.46 0.14 7.23
N ASP A 373 -17.70 0.59 6.98
CA ASP A 373 -18.04 1.39 5.80
C ASP A 373 -17.78 2.88 6.12
N PHE A 374 -16.67 3.39 5.59
CA PHE A 374 -16.31 4.81 5.57
C PHE A 374 -16.99 5.58 4.42
N GLY A 375 -17.95 4.95 3.74
CA GLY A 375 -18.64 5.48 2.55
C GLY A 375 -18.12 4.90 1.24
N GLN A 376 -17.09 4.04 1.26
CA GLN A 376 -16.38 3.56 0.07
C GLN A 376 -17.18 2.56 -0.78
N CYS A 377 -18.20 1.90 -0.22
CA CYS A 377 -18.88 0.79 -0.90
C CYS A 377 -20.14 1.14 -1.67
N GLY A 378 -20.65 2.37 -1.54
CA GLY A 378 -21.91 2.80 -2.13
C GLY A 378 -21.84 3.24 -3.59
N ARG A 379 -20.65 3.32 -4.20
CA ARG A 379 -20.43 4.08 -5.45
C ARG A 379 -19.83 3.29 -6.60
N LEU A 380 -19.74 1.96 -6.51
CA LEU A 380 -19.09 1.17 -7.57
C LEU A 380 -19.77 1.32 -8.94
N ASN A 381 -21.09 1.47 -8.96
CA ASN A 381 -21.86 1.71 -10.20
C ASN A 381 -21.44 3.00 -10.92
N GLU A 382 -20.93 4.01 -10.17
CA GLU A 382 -20.41 5.26 -10.75
C GLU A 382 -19.03 5.05 -11.41
N THR A 383 -18.38 3.90 -11.15
CA THR A 383 -17.05 3.55 -11.70
C THR A 383 -17.11 2.58 -12.88
N ALA A 384 -18.15 1.73 -12.96
CA ALA A 384 -18.18 0.60 -13.89
C ALA A 384 -18.25 1.01 -15.37
N GLY A 385 -18.83 2.17 -15.69
CA GLY A 385 -18.99 2.69 -17.04
C GLY A 385 -18.25 4.00 -17.33
N SER A 386 -17.28 4.35 -16.50
CA SER A 386 -16.54 5.62 -16.61
C SER A 386 -15.23 5.44 -17.37
N ASP A 387 -15.03 6.21 -18.43
CA ASP A 387 -13.80 6.21 -19.23
C ASP A 387 -12.61 6.66 -18.38
N TRP A 388 -12.80 7.66 -17.51
CA TRP A 388 -11.82 8.05 -16.51
C TRP A 388 -11.39 6.85 -15.65
N TRP A 389 -12.33 6.14 -15.03
CA TRP A 389 -12.01 4.98 -14.19
C TRP A 389 -11.29 3.86 -14.95
N GLN A 390 -11.69 3.60 -16.21
CA GLN A 390 -11.02 2.61 -17.04
C GLN A 390 -9.56 2.99 -17.33
N ARG A 391 -9.30 4.23 -17.77
CA ARG A 391 -7.93 4.71 -18.03
C ARG A 391 -7.05 4.66 -16.79
N HIS A 392 -7.58 5.09 -15.64
CA HIS A 392 -6.83 5.10 -14.38
C HIS A 392 -6.58 3.69 -13.83
N ARG A 393 -7.51 2.74 -14.02
CA ARG A 393 -7.28 1.32 -13.68
C ARG A 393 -6.21 0.69 -14.56
N GLN A 394 -6.21 0.98 -15.87
CA GLN A 394 -5.13 0.54 -16.77
C GLN A 394 -3.78 1.10 -16.34
N SER A 395 -3.73 2.40 -15.99
CA SER A 395 -2.53 3.05 -15.46
C SER A 395 -2.05 2.42 -14.15
N LEU A 396 -2.95 2.20 -13.18
CA LEU A 396 -2.65 1.53 -11.91
C LEU A 396 -2.00 0.17 -12.14
N LEU A 397 -2.62 -0.67 -12.96
CA LEU A 397 -2.14 -2.01 -13.25
C LEU A 397 -0.79 -2.01 -13.96
N ALA A 398 -0.61 -1.14 -14.97
CA ALA A 398 0.65 -1.02 -15.68
C ALA A 398 1.79 -0.59 -14.74
N ARG A 399 1.52 0.32 -13.80
CA ARG A 399 2.49 0.77 -12.79
C ARG A 399 2.82 -0.31 -11.78
N GLN A 400 1.81 -1.03 -11.29
CA GLN A 400 2.02 -2.17 -10.40
C GLN A 400 2.87 -3.25 -11.09
N MET A 401 2.56 -3.60 -12.35
CA MET A 401 3.36 -4.56 -13.12
C MET A 401 4.80 -4.09 -13.30
N ALA A 402 5.00 -2.83 -13.68
CA ALA A 402 6.33 -2.25 -13.86
C ALA A 402 7.18 -2.35 -12.59
N SER A 403 6.57 -2.16 -11.43
CA SER A 403 7.21 -2.29 -10.12
C SER A 403 7.46 -3.73 -9.74
N PHE A 404 6.44 -4.60 -9.82
CA PHE A 404 6.48 -5.94 -9.24
C PHE A 404 7.33 -6.90 -10.07
N GLU A 405 7.46 -6.67 -11.38
CA GLU A 405 8.35 -7.44 -12.27
C GLU A 405 9.84 -7.09 -12.08
N THR A 406 10.18 -6.13 -11.21
CA THR A 406 11.58 -5.88 -10.83
C THR A 406 12.12 -6.91 -9.82
N GLY A 407 11.22 -7.64 -9.15
CA GLY A 407 11.52 -8.74 -8.24
C GLY A 407 11.36 -10.10 -8.91
N LEU A 408 10.83 -11.07 -8.16
CA LEU A 408 10.45 -12.37 -8.70
C LEU A 408 9.15 -12.31 -9.50
N GLY A 409 8.35 -11.25 -9.37
CA GLY A 409 7.05 -11.09 -10.03
C GLY A 409 5.88 -11.01 -9.05
N TRP A 410 4.69 -11.42 -9.50
CA TRP A 410 3.42 -11.15 -8.81
C TRP A 410 2.40 -12.27 -8.99
N THR A 411 1.38 -12.32 -8.13
CA THR A 411 0.15 -13.10 -8.34
C THR A 411 -1.10 -12.23 -8.29
N TYR A 412 -2.03 -12.45 -9.21
CA TYR A 412 -3.36 -11.85 -9.17
C TYR A 412 -4.27 -12.63 -8.19
N PRO A 413 -5.14 -11.97 -7.40
CA PRO A 413 -5.88 -12.61 -6.30
C PRO A 413 -6.85 -13.73 -6.69
N SER A 414 -7.39 -13.71 -7.91
CA SER A 414 -8.19 -14.80 -8.45
C SER A 414 -8.19 -14.79 -9.97
N TRP A 415 -8.26 -15.98 -10.57
CA TRP A 415 -8.55 -16.12 -11.99
C TRP A 415 -10.00 -15.76 -12.29
N LYS A 416 -10.96 -16.40 -11.63
CA LYS A 416 -12.39 -16.25 -11.89
C LYS A 416 -13.23 -16.30 -10.62
N LEU A 417 -14.47 -15.85 -10.73
CA LEU A 417 -15.45 -15.89 -9.66
C LEU A 417 -16.39 -17.07 -9.87
N TYR A 418 -16.78 -17.74 -8.78
CA TYR A 418 -17.81 -18.76 -8.82
C TYR A 418 -19.18 -18.10 -8.73
N ASN A 419 -20.01 -18.30 -9.76
CA ASN A 419 -21.40 -17.89 -9.77
C ASN A 419 -22.26 -18.99 -10.41
N PRO A 420 -22.97 -19.81 -9.60
CA PRO A 420 -23.75 -20.93 -10.11
C PRO A 420 -25.06 -20.49 -10.78
N GLU A 421 -25.54 -19.28 -10.48
CA GLU A 421 -26.86 -18.80 -10.93
C GLU A 421 -26.79 -18.03 -12.24
N ALA A 422 -25.61 -17.61 -12.67
CA ALA A 422 -25.48 -16.72 -13.81
C ALA A 422 -25.13 -17.47 -15.09
N THR A 423 -26.12 -17.57 -15.98
CA THR A 423 -25.96 -18.14 -17.33
C THR A 423 -25.45 -17.13 -18.35
N ASP A 424 -25.58 -15.83 -18.07
CA ASP A 424 -25.18 -14.72 -18.96
C ASP A 424 -24.46 -13.59 -18.16
N VAL A 425 -23.32 -13.89 -17.53
CA VAL A 425 -22.50 -12.83 -16.93
C VAL A 425 -21.76 -12.10 -18.04
N ASP A 426 -22.02 -10.81 -18.20
CA ASP A 426 -21.15 -9.95 -18.98
C ASP A 426 -19.81 -9.81 -18.25
N MET A 427 -18.80 -10.53 -18.75
CA MET A 427 -17.45 -10.56 -18.20
C MET A 427 -16.72 -9.22 -18.37
N SER A 428 -17.17 -8.37 -19.30
CA SER A 428 -16.53 -7.09 -19.60
C SER A 428 -16.94 -5.96 -18.66
N VAL A 429 -18.00 -6.15 -17.86
CA VAL A 429 -18.53 -5.14 -16.93
C VAL A 429 -18.05 -5.42 -15.50
N LEU A 430 -17.31 -4.46 -14.92
CA LEU A 430 -16.74 -4.52 -13.56
C LEU A 430 -17.63 -3.82 -12.53
N ASP A 431 -18.81 -4.38 -12.28
CA ASP A 431 -19.88 -3.84 -11.44
C ASP A 431 -19.92 -4.41 -10.00
N THR A 432 -18.96 -5.25 -9.61
CA THR A 432 -18.79 -5.70 -8.22
C THR A 432 -17.32 -5.61 -7.76
N PRO A 433 -17.05 -5.40 -6.45
CA PRO A 433 -15.66 -5.33 -5.96
C PRO A 433 -14.89 -6.61 -6.25
N ALA A 434 -15.56 -7.77 -6.20
CA ALA A 434 -14.97 -9.06 -6.52
C ALA A 434 -14.48 -9.15 -7.98
N LYS A 435 -15.17 -8.51 -8.93
CA LYS A 435 -14.75 -8.49 -10.34
C LYS A 435 -13.45 -7.71 -10.55
N LEU A 436 -13.15 -6.71 -9.72
CA LEU A 436 -11.86 -6.00 -9.73
C LEU A 436 -10.69 -6.87 -9.25
N ARG A 437 -10.97 -8.02 -8.63
CA ARG A 437 -9.98 -9.02 -8.17
C ARG A 437 -10.05 -10.32 -8.97
N SER A 438 -10.83 -10.36 -10.05
CA SER A 438 -10.88 -11.48 -11.00
C SER A 438 -10.17 -11.12 -12.29
N LEU A 439 -9.02 -11.76 -12.53
CA LEU A 439 -8.20 -11.49 -13.71
C LEU A 439 -8.97 -11.75 -15.02
N LYS A 440 -9.80 -12.80 -15.07
CA LYS A 440 -10.63 -13.11 -16.25
C LYS A 440 -11.61 -11.99 -16.58
N HIS A 441 -12.22 -11.35 -15.59
CA HIS A 441 -13.10 -10.19 -15.80
C HIS A 441 -12.30 -8.95 -16.21
N VAL A 442 -11.19 -8.69 -15.52
CA VAL A 442 -10.33 -7.53 -15.80
C VAL A 442 -9.72 -7.58 -17.21
N ALA A 443 -9.32 -8.78 -17.66
CA ALA A 443 -8.87 -9.02 -19.03
C ALA A 443 -10.01 -8.86 -20.04
N ALA A 444 -11.19 -9.42 -19.76
CA ALA A 444 -12.36 -9.29 -20.63
C ALA A 444 -12.84 -7.83 -20.76
N ALA A 445 -12.66 -7.01 -19.71
CA ALA A 445 -12.92 -5.57 -19.71
C ALA A 445 -11.85 -4.76 -20.47
N GLY A 446 -10.81 -5.40 -21.02
CA GLY A 446 -9.73 -4.73 -21.74
C GLY A 446 -8.83 -3.87 -20.86
N LEU A 447 -8.83 -4.10 -19.54
CA LEU A 447 -7.99 -3.34 -18.60
C LEU A 447 -6.63 -4.00 -18.37
N PHE A 448 -6.51 -5.31 -18.64
CA PHE A 448 -5.25 -6.04 -18.49
C PHE A 448 -4.35 -5.84 -19.73
N PRO A 449 -3.12 -5.32 -19.59
CA PRO A 449 -2.22 -5.12 -20.73
C PRO A 449 -1.74 -6.45 -21.28
N SER A 450 -1.35 -6.45 -22.56
CA SER A 450 -0.70 -7.61 -23.17
C SER A 450 0.65 -7.87 -22.51
N LEU A 451 0.83 -9.06 -21.92
CA LEU A 451 2.09 -9.48 -21.29
C LEU A 451 3.25 -9.66 -22.27
N GLY A 452 2.99 -9.59 -23.58
CA GLY A 452 4.01 -9.64 -24.63
C GLY A 452 4.61 -8.27 -24.99
N ASP A 453 4.02 -7.15 -24.55
CA ASP A 453 4.50 -5.80 -24.83
C ASP A 453 5.01 -5.11 -23.55
N ASN A 454 6.29 -5.29 -23.25
CA ASN A 454 6.92 -4.71 -22.06
C ASN A 454 7.10 -3.18 -22.16
N LYS A 455 6.95 -2.56 -23.35
CA LYS A 455 7.30 -1.14 -23.54
C LYS A 455 6.32 -0.22 -22.81
N ALA A 456 5.02 -0.49 -22.91
CA ALA A 456 3.98 0.30 -22.25
C ALA A 456 4.14 0.24 -20.72
N THR A 457 4.37 -0.96 -20.18
CA THR A 457 4.57 -1.21 -18.75
C THR A 457 5.80 -0.47 -18.22
N LEU A 458 6.96 -0.58 -18.87
CA LEU A 458 8.19 0.10 -18.41
C LEU A 458 8.05 1.62 -18.40
N SER A 459 7.32 2.19 -19.35
CA SER A 459 7.08 3.64 -19.41
C SER A 459 6.02 4.15 -18.42
N ALA A 460 5.24 3.25 -17.79
CA ALA A 460 4.14 3.64 -16.91
C ALA A 460 4.63 4.43 -15.69
N CYS A 461 5.84 4.13 -15.19
CA CYS A 461 6.47 4.85 -14.07
C CYS A 461 7.38 6.02 -14.50
N LEU A 462 7.49 6.31 -15.80
CA LEU A 462 8.27 7.47 -16.26
C LEU A 462 7.64 8.79 -15.80
N ASN A 463 6.31 8.88 -15.87
CA ASN A 463 5.56 10.08 -15.54
C ASN A 463 4.62 9.83 -14.35
N PRO A 464 4.31 10.86 -13.53
CA PRO A 464 3.27 10.74 -12.51
C PRO A 464 1.91 10.47 -13.17
N PRO A 465 0.92 9.95 -12.42
CA PRO A 465 -0.43 9.82 -12.94
C PRO A 465 -0.98 11.17 -13.39
N VAL A 466 -1.93 11.16 -14.34
CA VAL A 466 -2.56 12.40 -14.80
C VAL A 466 -3.42 12.97 -13.68
N ALA A 467 -3.18 14.23 -13.29
CA ALA A 467 -3.90 14.88 -12.20
C ALA A 467 -5.24 15.49 -12.67
N ASP A 468 -6.05 14.71 -13.37
CA ASP A 468 -7.37 15.12 -13.90
C ASP A 468 -8.54 14.70 -12.97
N PHE A 469 -8.25 14.23 -11.75
CA PHE A 469 -9.25 13.77 -10.76
C PHE A 469 -10.33 14.81 -10.41
N VAL A 470 -10.04 16.11 -10.53
CA VAL A 470 -11.02 17.20 -10.31
C VAL A 470 -12.03 17.28 -11.46
N LEU A 471 -11.57 17.07 -12.69
CA LEU A 471 -12.41 17.12 -13.90
C LEU A 471 -13.17 15.80 -14.05
N GLY A 472 -12.49 14.67 -13.83
CA GLY A 472 -13.02 13.33 -14.05
C GLY A 472 -13.52 13.13 -15.48
N ASP A 473 -14.63 12.40 -15.63
CA ASP A 473 -15.44 12.50 -16.84
C ASP A 473 -16.22 13.81 -16.78
N ASP A 474 -15.98 14.74 -17.70
CA ASP A 474 -16.72 16.01 -17.84
C ASP A 474 -18.26 15.83 -17.93
N THR A 475 -18.75 14.59 -18.03
CA THR A 475 -20.16 14.19 -18.19
C THR A 475 -20.82 13.62 -16.93
N MET A 476 -20.08 13.27 -15.87
CA MET A 476 -20.67 12.76 -14.63
C MET A 476 -20.47 13.77 -13.49
N SER A 477 -21.48 14.61 -13.26
CA SER A 477 -21.51 15.50 -12.09
C SER A 477 -21.36 14.67 -10.82
N PRO A 478 -20.56 15.12 -9.83
CA PRO A 478 -20.36 14.36 -8.60
C PRO A 478 -21.70 14.05 -7.92
N THR A 479 -21.98 12.77 -7.66
CA THR A 479 -23.10 12.39 -6.80
C THR A 479 -22.73 12.79 -5.37
N PRO A 480 -23.60 13.51 -4.62
CA PRO A 480 -23.34 13.82 -3.22
C PRO A 480 -23.05 12.54 -2.44
N GLY A 481 -21.95 12.55 -1.68
CA GLY A 481 -21.57 11.43 -0.83
C GLY A 481 -22.63 11.06 0.20
N PRO A 482 -22.62 9.82 0.75
CA PRO A 482 -23.37 9.53 1.96
C PRO A 482 -22.93 10.52 3.05
N PRO A 483 -23.89 11.03 3.84
CA PRO A 483 -23.54 11.98 4.88
C PRO A 483 -22.63 11.37 5.95
N PRO A 484 -21.75 12.17 6.59
CA PRO A 484 -20.86 11.67 7.63
C PRO A 484 -21.64 11.02 8.78
N ALA A 485 -21.05 10.00 9.39
CA ALA A 485 -21.60 9.34 10.58
C ALA A 485 -21.72 10.35 11.72
N CYS A 486 -22.95 10.68 12.10
CA CYS A 486 -23.24 11.58 13.19
C CYS A 486 -23.32 10.77 14.49
N ASP A 487 -22.30 10.81 15.34
CA ASP A 487 -22.20 10.10 16.63
C ASP A 487 -23.42 10.34 17.55
N GLY A 488 -24.53 9.62 17.31
CA GLY A 488 -25.82 9.81 17.97
C GLY A 488 -26.71 10.95 17.44
N GLY A 489 -26.39 11.54 16.28
CA GLY A 489 -27.20 12.57 15.59
C GLY A 489 -27.80 12.08 14.28
N TRP A 490 -28.47 12.97 13.53
CA TRP A 490 -28.82 12.74 12.12
C TRP A 490 -28.19 13.82 11.25
N TRP A 491 -27.86 13.48 10.00
CA TRP A 491 -27.39 14.47 9.05
C TRP A 491 -28.56 15.31 8.55
N ASP A 492 -28.43 16.63 8.66
CA ASP A 492 -29.38 17.57 8.08
C ASP A 492 -28.84 18.06 6.72
N PRO A 493 -29.48 17.67 5.60
CA PRO A 493 -28.99 18.02 4.26
C PRO A 493 -29.11 19.51 3.94
N ASP A 494 -30.04 20.22 4.58
CA ASP A 494 -30.23 21.67 4.37
C ASP A 494 -29.16 22.47 5.13
N LEU A 495 -28.68 21.93 6.26
CA LEU A 495 -27.65 22.58 7.08
C LEU A 495 -26.22 22.13 6.74
N GLY A 496 -26.05 21.04 5.99
CA GLY A 496 -24.74 20.48 5.66
C GLY A 496 -23.90 20.10 6.89
N LYS A 497 -24.56 19.69 7.98
CA LYS A 497 -23.90 19.29 9.24
C LYS A 497 -24.74 18.28 10.02
N CYS A 498 -24.08 17.57 10.93
CA CYS A 498 -24.78 16.73 11.90
C CYS A 498 -25.64 17.59 12.83
N ALA A 499 -26.94 17.28 12.84
CA ALA A 499 -27.89 17.80 13.78
C ALA A 499 -28.07 16.79 14.93
N TYR A 500 -28.22 17.31 16.14
CA TYR A 500 -28.45 16.51 17.33
C TYR A 500 -29.82 16.86 17.89
N TRP A 501 -30.57 15.85 18.34
CA TRP A 501 -31.82 16.09 19.03
C TRP A 501 -31.49 16.66 20.41
N ILE A 502 -31.65 17.97 20.59
CA ILE A 502 -31.62 18.59 21.91
C ILE A 502 -33.07 18.56 22.40
N PRO A 503 -33.44 17.78 23.44
CA PRO A 503 -34.76 17.88 24.03
C PRO A 503 -35.01 19.35 24.41
N PRO A 504 -36.22 19.90 24.16
CA PRO A 504 -36.55 21.22 24.68
C PRO A 504 -36.29 21.23 26.19
N PRO A 505 -35.75 22.35 26.75
CA PRO A 505 -35.47 22.43 28.17
C PRO A 505 -36.72 22.04 28.96
N PRO A 506 -36.58 21.23 30.04
CA PRO A 506 -37.73 20.80 30.81
C PRO A 506 -38.53 22.01 31.25
N THR A 507 -39.85 21.97 31.01
CA THR A 507 -40.77 23.03 31.42
C THR A 507 -40.60 23.27 32.91
N ALA A 508 -40.33 24.53 33.30
CA ALA A 508 -40.08 24.89 34.69
C ALA A 508 -41.23 24.37 35.58
N ALA A 509 -40.87 23.60 36.62
CA ALA A 509 -41.84 23.10 37.58
C ALA A 509 -42.59 24.30 38.23
N PRO A 510 -43.91 24.21 38.43
CA PRO A 510 -44.69 25.29 39.01
C PRO A 510 -44.17 25.62 40.42
N THR A 511 -43.91 26.90 40.66
CA THR A 511 -43.40 27.43 41.92
C THR A 511 -44.39 27.13 43.06
N PRO A 512 -43.96 26.48 44.16
CA PRO A 512 -44.86 26.22 45.29
C PRO A 512 -45.27 27.53 45.98
N CYS A 513 -46.58 27.69 46.22
CA CYS A 513 -47.13 28.80 47.01
C CYS A 513 -46.61 28.75 48.46
N MET A 514 -46.06 29.88 48.94
CA MET A 514 -45.68 30.07 50.34
C MET A 514 -46.91 30.04 51.26
N SER A 515 -46.88 29.17 52.27
CA SER A 515 -47.73 29.28 53.46
C SER A 515 -46.89 29.80 54.64
N PHE A 516 -47.39 30.84 55.29
CA PHE A 516 -46.85 31.46 56.51
C PHE A 516 -46.86 30.52 57.73
N VAL A 517 -45.89 30.73 58.64
CA VAL A 517 -45.91 30.67 60.14
C VAL A 517 -44.46 30.39 60.58
N GLU A 518 -43.66 31.38 61.00
CA GLU A 518 -43.55 32.04 62.31
C GLU A 518 -42.80 31.23 63.40
N LYS A 519 -41.61 31.78 63.76
CA LYS A 519 -40.98 31.90 65.10
C LYS A 519 -40.07 30.82 65.75
N GLU A 520 -38.94 31.39 66.20
CA GLU A 520 -38.20 31.23 67.47
C GLU A 520 -36.93 30.34 67.57
N CYS A 521 -35.94 30.98 68.23
CA CYS A 521 -34.54 30.73 68.62
C CYS A 521 -34.17 29.29 69.07
N GLU A 522 -32.92 28.81 69.07
CA GLU A 522 -31.72 29.27 69.80
C GLU A 522 -30.42 28.52 69.35
N PRO A 523 -29.21 28.95 69.78
CA PRO A 523 -27.89 28.58 69.24
C PRO A 523 -27.08 27.59 70.13
N CYS A 524 -25.84 27.26 69.67
CA CYS A 524 -24.64 26.67 70.32
C CYS A 524 -24.01 25.63 69.34
N ASP A 525 -22.70 25.40 69.21
CA ASP A 525 -21.50 25.91 69.89
C ASP A 525 -20.24 25.53 69.08
N ASP A 526 -19.22 26.38 69.18
CA ASP A 526 -17.78 26.12 69.36
C ASP A 526 -17.02 24.99 68.62
N THR A 527 -16.23 25.42 67.61
CA THR A 527 -14.78 25.25 67.29
C THR A 527 -13.92 24.10 67.90
N PRO A 528 -12.64 23.88 67.49
CA PRO A 528 -11.91 24.12 66.22
C PRO A 528 -11.09 22.87 65.78
N VAL A 529 -10.33 22.92 64.66
CA VAL A 529 -8.94 22.41 64.48
C VAL A 529 -8.47 22.67 63.01
N PRO A 530 -7.18 22.93 62.74
CA PRO A 530 -6.74 24.03 61.88
C PRO A 530 -6.14 23.64 60.51
N CYS A 531 -5.93 24.68 59.70
CA CYS A 531 -5.24 24.72 58.41
C CYS A 531 -3.74 24.35 58.50
N PRO A 532 -3.07 24.18 57.35
CA PRO A 532 -2.28 25.34 56.90
C PRO A 532 -2.40 25.69 55.41
N THR A 533 -2.30 26.99 55.24
CA THR A 533 -2.17 27.87 54.08
C THR A 533 -0.89 27.61 53.28
N ILE A 534 -0.94 27.78 51.95
CA ILE A 534 0.12 28.43 51.17
C ILE A 534 -0.53 29.38 50.15
N SER A 535 -0.17 30.66 50.30
CA SER A 535 -0.37 31.81 49.41
C SER A 535 0.54 31.69 48.15
N SER A 536 0.40 32.40 47.03
CA SER A 536 0.14 33.84 46.82
C SER A 536 0.09 34.14 45.31
N SER A 537 -0.69 35.17 44.93
CA SER A 537 -0.40 36.27 43.95
C SER A 537 0.12 35.92 42.54
N ASP A 538 -0.25 36.55 41.43
CA ASP A 538 -1.07 37.73 41.16
C ASP A 538 -1.23 37.86 39.63
N ASP A 539 -2.26 38.61 39.25
CA ASP A 539 -2.45 39.49 38.07
C ASP A 539 -2.14 39.06 36.64
N GLY A 540 -3.12 39.37 35.78
CA GLY A 540 -2.80 39.96 34.48
C GLY A 540 -3.83 39.80 33.36
N ASP A 541 -4.83 40.69 33.33
CA ASP A 541 -5.74 40.99 32.21
C ASP A 541 -5.10 40.94 30.81
N ARG A 542 -5.88 40.48 29.82
CA ARG A 542 -6.16 41.23 28.58
C ARG A 542 -7.22 40.58 27.68
N ASP A 543 -8.29 41.36 27.46
CA ASP A 543 -9.25 41.27 26.36
C ASP A 543 -8.58 41.18 24.98
N LEU A 544 -9.21 40.45 24.04
CA LEU A 544 -9.24 40.84 22.63
C LEU A 544 -10.45 40.25 21.91
N VAL A 545 -11.36 41.16 21.58
CA VAL A 545 -12.51 41.06 20.68
C VAL A 545 -12.04 40.84 19.24
N MET A 546 -12.71 39.96 18.47
CA MET A 546 -12.81 40.15 17.01
C MET A 546 -14.19 39.75 16.47
N ASN A 547 -14.82 40.74 15.83
CA ASN A 547 -16.02 40.63 15.00
C ASN A 547 -15.64 40.44 13.53
N SER A 548 -16.62 39.94 12.79
CA SER A 548 -16.70 39.52 11.38
C SER A 548 -16.58 40.63 10.31
N HIS A 549 -16.04 40.28 9.12
CA HIS A 549 -16.73 40.22 7.79
C HIS A 549 -15.75 40.24 6.58
N SER A 550 -16.10 39.42 5.57
CA SER A 550 -15.61 39.06 4.21
C SER A 550 -15.07 40.19 3.27
N PRO A 551 -14.52 39.96 2.02
CA PRO A 551 -14.65 38.79 1.12
C PRO A 551 -13.43 38.33 0.25
N MET A 552 -13.51 37.08 -0.21
CA MET A 552 -13.14 36.52 -1.54
C MET A 552 -11.94 37.11 -2.32
N GLN A 553 -10.82 36.37 -2.38
CA GLN A 553 -9.96 36.26 -3.57
C GLN A 553 -9.46 34.83 -3.73
N ALA A 554 -9.54 34.34 -4.96
CA ALA A 554 -9.11 33.04 -5.42
C ALA A 554 -7.59 33.00 -5.70
N ALA A 555 -7.07 31.77 -5.78
CA ALA A 555 -5.75 31.33 -6.22
C ALA A 555 -4.70 31.04 -5.13
N PHE A 556 -4.14 29.82 -5.23
CA PHE A 556 -3.00 29.23 -4.50
C PHE A 556 -3.17 28.99 -2.99
N GLY A 557 -3.44 27.73 -2.60
CA GLY A 557 -3.47 27.38 -1.17
C GLY A 557 -3.46 25.91 -0.76
N GLY A 558 -3.27 24.96 -1.68
CA GLY A 558 -3.37 23.52 -1.34
C GLY A 558 -2.25 23.00 -0.43
N SER A 559 -1.01 23.50 -0.58
CA SER A 559 0.16 22.98 0.14
C SER A 559 0.44 23.68 1.48
N VAL A 560 -0.05 24.90 1.67
CA VAL A 560 0.17 25.68 2.90
C VAL A 560 -0.85 25.33 3.99
N ALA A 561 -2.10 24.97 3.62
CA ALA A 561 -3.13 24.60 4.57
C ALA A 561 -2.79 23.30 5.33
N THR A 562 -2.23 22.31 4.66
CA THR A 562 -1.82 21.02 5.26
C THR A 562 -0.64 21.18 6.22
N MET A 563 0.32 22.06 5.92
CA MET A 563 1.44 22.37 6.83
C MET A 563 1.00 23.13 8.09
N ILE A 564 0.03 24.05 7.97
CA ILE A 564 -0.49 24.80 9.13
C ILE A 564 -1.29 23.88 10.05
N ILE A 565 -2.11 22.98 9.50
CA ILE A 565 -2.88 22.01 10.30
C ILE A 565 -1.92 21.03 11.01
N GLY A 566 -0.89 20.52 10.33
CA GLY A 566 0.15 19.68 10.94
C GLY A 566 0.95 20.39 12.05
N ALA A 567 1.31 21.66 11.85
CA ALA A 567 2.04 22.44 12.85
C ALA A 567 1.20 22.82 14.08
N VAL A 568 -0.10 23.07 13.91
CA VAL A 568 -1.02 23.38 15.01
C VAL A 568 -1.33 22.14 15.85
N ILE A 569 -1.55 20.98 15.21
CA ILE A 569 -1.73 19.69 15.90
C ILE A 569 -0.46 19.33 16.67
N PHE A 570 0.73 19.48 16.06
CA PHE A 570 2.00 19.19 16.74
C PHE A 570 2.29 20.13 17.92
N LYS A 571 1.96 21.42 17.80
CA LYS A 571 2.20 22.41 18.86
C LYS A 571 1.24 22.25 20.05
N PHE A 572 0.03 21.72 19.83
CA PHE A 572 -0.92 21.46 20.91
C PHE A 572 -0.77 20.08 21.55
N VAL A 573 -0.44 19.04 20.77
CA VAL A 573 -0.30 17.67 21.29
C VAL A 573 1.06 17.44 21.94
N TYR A 574 2.14 18.01 21.40
CA TYR A 574 3.50 17.67 21.86
C TYR A 574 4.02 18.54 23.01
N ARG A 575 3.46 19.73 23.23
CA ARG A 575 3.96 20.65 24.28
C ARG A 575 3.45 20.32 25.68
N HIS A 576 2.51 19.38 25.82
CA HIS A 576 1.94 19.01 27.11
C HIS A 576 2.58 17.79 27.79
N ASN A 577 3.54 17.10 27.15
CA ASN A 577 4.21 15.91 27.68
C ASN A 577 5.74 16.07 27.72
N LYS A 578 6.25 16.95 28.58
CA LYS A 578 7.63 16.89 29.07
C LYS A 578 7.64 16.63 30.57
N GLY A 579 7.71 15.36 30.94
CA GLY A 579 7.96 14.95 32.32
C GLY A 579 7.64 13.48 32.56
N HIS A 580 8.69 12.67 32.64
CA HIS A 580 8.75 11.29 33.15
C HIS A 580 8.42 10.13 32.20
N GLY A 581 9.40 9.22 32.09
CA GLY A 581 9.27 7.77 31.92
C GLY A 581 8.40 7.25 30.79
N TYR A 582 9.03 6.59 29.80
CA TYR A 582 8.32 5.74 28.84
C TYR A 582 7.60 4.61 29.58
N THR A 583 6.29 4.73 29.75
CA THR A 583 5.40 3.57 29.88
C THR A 583 4.84 3.23 28.52
N GLN A 584 4.91 1.93 28.21
CA GLN A 584 4.39 1.29 27.00
C GLN A 584 2.97 1.76 26.66
N VAL A 585 2.75 2.05 25.39
CA VAL A 585 1.40 2.08 24.81
C VAL A 585 0.88 0.64 24.89
N PRO A 586 -0.32 0.39 25.44
CA PRO A 586 -0.86 -0.96 25.49
C PRO A 586 -1.15 -1.45 24.07
N ASP A 587 -0.74 -2.69 23.80
CA ASP A 587 -1.09 -3.42 22.60
C ASP A 587 -2.61 -3.43 22.42
N ILE A 588 -3.08 -2.96 21.26
CA ILE A 588 -4.42 -3.26 20.81
C ILE A 588 -4.38 -4.71 20.34
N ILE A 589 -4.99 -5.58 21.14
CA ILE A 589 -5.28 -6.96 20.76
C ILE A 589 -6.24 -6.90 19.57
N VAL A 590 -5.76 -7.33 18.40
CA VAL A 590 -6.59 -7.74 17.25
C VAL A 590 -6.92 -9.21 17.42
#